data_AF-A0A0P0NF15-F1
#
_entry.id   AF-A0A0P0NF15-F1
#
_cell.length_a   1.000
_cell.length_b   1.000
_cell.length_c   1.000
_cell.angle_alpha   90.00
_cell.angle_beta   90.00
_cell.angle_gamma   90.00
#
_symmetry.space_group_name_H-M   'P 1'
#
loop_
_entity.id
_entity.type
_entity.pdbx_description
1 polymer ?
#
loop_
_entity_poly.entity_id
_entity_poly.type
_entity_poly.pdbx_seq_one_letter_code
_entity_poly.pdbx_strand_id
1 'polypeptide(L)'
;MKTDFVEIFQTIRAAMQAYEAMGFNDRVNSETAYELWSEKEVVIDGKKRLGWFFASVVIMKNYVGFYFMPIYLEPEMKTAFDPKLLKHLKGKSCFHIKKLDFELLSMIESAMGEGFKLYKEKGWVD
;
A
#
# COMPACT_ATOMS: atom_id res chain seq x y z
N MET A 1 9.02 16.37 10.64
CA MET A 1 7.85 15.48 10.80
C MET A 1 6.64 16.20 10.22
N LYS A 2 5.96 15.58 9.26
CA LYS A 2 4.76 16.13 8.61
C LYS A 2 3.52 15.85 9.45
N THR A 3 2.62 16.81 9.52
CA THR A 3 1.32 16.72 10.23
C THR A 3 0.15 17.16 9.36
N ASP A 4 0.41 17.87 8.27
CA ASP A 4 -0.61 18.18 7.28
C ASP A 4 -0.98 16.93 6.46
N PHE A 5 -2.27 16.68 6.28
CA PHE A 5 -2.72 15.45 5.61
C PHE A 5 -2.48 15.47 4.10
N VAL A 6 -2.46 16.63 3.46
CA VAL A 6 -2.13 16.74 2.04
C VAL A 6 -0.64 16.43 1.85
N GLU A 7 0.24 16.99 2.68
CA GLU A 7 1.68 16.67 2.62
C GLU A 7 1.98 15.19 2.90
N ILE A 8 1.32 14.59 3.90
CA ILE A 8 1.47 13.15 4.20
C ILE A 8 1.00 12.32 3.01
N PHE A 9 -0.17 12.62 2.45
CA PHE A 9 -0.72 11.95 1.28
C PHE A 9 0.23 12.03 0.09
N GLN A 10 0.70 13.22 -0.28
CA GLN A 10 1.60 13.41 -1.43
C GLN A 10 2.93 12.67 -1.24
N THR A 11 3.45 12.64 -0.01
CA THR A 11 4.69 11.91 0.30
C THR A 11 4.53 10.40 0.11
N ILE A 12 3.46 9.81 0.65
CA ILE A 12 3.21 8.37 0.52
C ILE A 12 2.84 8.01 -0.92
N ARG A 13 2.04 8.86 -1.58
CA ARG A 13 1.69 8.71 -2.99
C ARG A 13 2.93 8.63 -3.86
N ALA A 14 3.91 9.51 -3.67
CA ALA A 14 5.15 9.49 -4.45
C ALA A 14 5.92 8.16 -4.29
N ALA A 15 5.99 7.62 -3.08
CA ALA A 15 6.60 6.30 -2.82
C ALA A 15 5.83 5.17 -3.53
N MET A 16 4.50 5.28 -3.62
CA MET A 16 3.67 4.32 -4.35
C MET A 16 3.86 4.44 -5.88
N GLN A 17 3.86 5.66 -6.43
CA GLN A 17 3.94 5.88 -7.89
C GLN A 17 5.17 5.24 -8.55
N ALA A 18 6.27 5.05 -7.81
CA ALA A 18 7.45 4.32 -8.29
C ALA A 18 7.13 2.88 -8.78
N TYR A 19 6.06 2.27 -8.29
CA TYR A 19 5.63 0.92 -8.67
C TYR A 19 4.82 0.88 -9.98
N GLU A 20 4.38 2.02 -10.52
CA GLU A 20 3.75 2.05 -11.86
C GLU A 20 4.72 1.50 -12.92
N ALA A 21 6.00 1.87 -12.82
CA ALA A 21 7.07 1.34 -13.68
C ALA A 21 7.36 -0.17 -13.49
N MET A 22 6.75 -0.80 -12.49
CA MET A 22 6.93 -2.20 -12.12
C MET A 22 5.67 -3.05 -12.39
N GLY A 23 4.80 -2.60 -13.30
CA GLY A 23 3.64 -3.37 -13.76
C GLY A 23 2.36 -3.15 -12.97
N PHE A 24 2.31 -2.11 -12.13
CA PHE A 24 1.06 -1.63 -11.55
C PHE A 24 0.50 -0.46 -12.37
N ASN A 25 -0.81 -0.24 -12.28
CA ASN A 25 -1.51 0.89 -12.88
C ASN A 25 -2.34 1.60 -11.81
N ASP A 26 -2.50 2.91 -11.98
CA ASP A 26 -3.35 3.72 -11.15
C ASP A 26 -4.81 3.66 -11.61
N ARG A 27 -5.68 2.99 -10.84
CA ARG A 27 -7.13 3.02 -11.13
C ARG A 27 -7.82 4.25 -10.55
N VAL A 28 -7.24 4.82 -9.50
CA VAL A 28 -7.68 6.08 -8.90
C VAL A 28 -6.45 6.95 -8.73
N ASN A 29 -6.55 8.18 -9.22
CA ASN A 29 -5.52 9.19 -9.12
C ASN A 29 -6.18 10.56 -9.02
N SER A 30 -6.28 11.07 -7.80
CA SER A 30 -6.86 12.38 -7.50
C SER A 30 -6.01 13.12 -6.47
N GLU A 31 -6.45 14.31 -6.10
CA GLU A 31 -5.82 15.10 -5.05
C GLU A 31 -6.00 14.50 -3.63
N THR A 32 -6.91 13.54 -3.48
CA THR A 32 -7.28 12.98 -2.17
C THR A 32 -7.19 11.47 -2.09
N ALA A 33 -7.05 10.76 -3.21
CA ALA A 33 -6.94 9.31 -3.26
C ALA A 33 -6.01 8.86 -4.38
N TYR A 34 -5.26 7.80 -4.11
CA TYR A 34 -4.39 7.15 -5.09
C TYR A 34 -4.40 5.64 -4.86
N GLU A 35 -4.61 4.84 -5.90
CA GLU A 35 -4.73 3.38 -5.83
C GLU A 35 -3.85 2.70 -6.87
N LEU A 36 -3.10 1.69 -6.45
CA LEU A 36 -2.33 0.82 -7.32
C LEU A 36 -2.98 -0.55 -7.47
N TRP A 37 -3.06 -1.00 -8.70
CA TRP A 37 -3.60 -2.29 -9.09
C TRP A 37 -2.64 -2.99 -10.04
N SER A 38 -2.45 -4.28 -9.86
CA SER A 38 -1.94 -5.09 -10.96
C SER A 38 -3.07 -5.32 -11.95
N GLU A 39 -2.77 -5.30 -13.26
CA GLU A 39 -3.73 -5.63 -14.32
C GLU A 39 -3.60 -7.06 -14.83
N LYS A 40 -2.70 -7.86 -14.25
CA LYS A 40 -2.54 -9.27 -14.61
C LYS A 40 -3.83 -10.03 -14.34
N GLU A 41 -4.24 -10.84 -15.30
CA GLU A 41 -5.35 -11.78 -15.08
C GLU A 41 -4.86 -12.86 -14.11
N VAL A 42 -5.52 -12.96 -12.97
CA VAL A 42 -5.18 -13.93 -11.93
C VAL A 42 -6.36 -14.85 -11.67
N VAL A 43 -6.11 -16.13 -11.41
CA VAL A 43 -7.13 -17.09 -11.00
C VAL A 43 -7.08 -17.23 -9.48
N ILE A 44 -8.16 -16.85 -8.82
CA ILE A 44 -8.28 -16.90 -7.36
C ILE A 44 -9.55 -17.66 -7.02
N ASP A 45 -9.41 -18.71 -6.22
CA ASP A 45 -10.48 -19.67 -5.90
C ASP A 45 -11.22 -20.19 -7.16
N GLY A 46 -10.46 -20.46 -8.22
CA GLY A 46 -10.99 -20.95 -9.50
C GLY A 46 -11.70 -19.90 -10.36
N LYS A 47 -11.72 -18.63 -9.95
CA LYS A 47 -12.33 -17.53 -10.71
C LYS A 47 -11.25 -16.62 -11.28
N LYS A 48 -11.33 -16.36 -12.59
CA LYS A 48 -10.55 -15.30 -13.25
C LYS A 48 -10.95 -13.95 -12.69
N ARG A 49 -9.97 -13.16 -12.27
CA ARG A 49 -10.15 -11.78 -11.83
C ARG A 49 -9.26 -10.87 -12.69
N LEU A 50 -9.88 -9.82 -13.22
CA LEU A 50 -9.21 -8.78 -13.98
C LEU A 50 -8.67 -7.72 -13.02
N GLY A 51 -7.38 -7.89 -12.75
CA GLY A 51 -6.60 -7.05 -11.88
C GLY A 51 -6.80 -7.29 -10.40
N TRP A 52 -5.74 -6.99 -9.66
CA TRP A 52 -5.60 -7.32 -8.25
C TRP A 52 -5.10 -6.09 -7.49
N PHE A 53 -5.90 -5.65 -6.52
CA PHE A 53 -5.63 -4.44 -5.74
C PHE A 53 -4.38 -4.62 -4.89
N PHE A 54 -3.42 -3.70 -4.98
CA PHE A 54 -2.16 -3.78 -4.24
C PHE A 54 -2.16 -2.86 -3.01
N ALA A 55 -2.30 -1.57 -3.23
CA ALA A 55 -2.24 -0.57 -2.17
C ALA A 55 -3.01 0.70 -2.53
N SER A 56 -3.47 1.43 -1.51
CA SER A 56 -4.01 2.78 -1.68
C SER A 56 -3.55 3.73 -0.59
N VAL A 57 -3.51 5.01 -0.93
CA VAL A 57 -3.40 6.10 0.04
C VAL A 57 -4.57 7.06 -0.17
N VAL A 58 -5.23 7.47 0.91
CA VAL A 58 -6.42 8.34 0.86
C VAL A 58 -6.47 9.29 2.05
N ILE A 59 -6.85 10.53 1.79
CA ILE A 59 -7.09 11.54 2.83
C ILE A 59 -8.46 11.28 3.46
N MET A 60 -8.46 10.95 4.75
CA MET A 60 -9.67 10.79 5.57
C MET A 60 -9.82 11.99 6.51
N LYS A 61 -11.00 12.12 7.14
CA LYS A 61 -11.32 13.26 8.02
C LYS A 61 -10.24 13.57 9.09
N ASN A 62 -9.64 12.53 9.69
CA ASN A 62 -8.75 12.68 10.85
C ASN A 62 -7.40 11.93 10.69
N TYR A 63 -7.08 11.43 9.50
CA TYR A 63 -5.85 10.68 9.21
C TYR A 63 -5.68 10.51 7.70
N VAL A 64 -4.49 10.16 7.25
CA VAL A 64 -4.26 9.58 5.92
C VAL A 64 -4.28 8.07 6.06
N GLY A 65 -5.20 7.41 5.34
CA GLY A 65 -5.32 5.96 5.32
C GLY A 65 -4.37 5.38 4.29
N PHE A 66 -3.47 4.50 4.72
CA PHE A 66 -2.67 3.65 3.83
C PHE A 66 -3.23 2.23 3.87
N TYR A 67 -3.92 1.81 2.82
CA TYR A 67 -4.48 0.48 2.69
C TYR A 67 -3.48 -0.39 1.95
N PHE A 68 -3.13 -1.54 2.53
CA PHE A 68 -2.08 -2.38 2.00
C PHE A 68 -2.58 -3.81 1.90
N MET A 69 -2.86 -4.30 0.70
CA MET A 69 -3.46 -5.62 0.50
C MET A 69 -2.54 -6.80 0.85
N PRO A 70 -1.21 -6.77 0.62
CA PRO A 70 -0.34 -7.89 0.94
C PRO A 70 -0.52 -8.42 2.37
N ILE A 71 -0.69 -7.54 3.36
CA ILE A 71 -0.84 -7.92 4.79
C ILE A 71 -2.19 -8.59 5.10
N TYR A 72 -3.18 -8.37 4.25
CA TYR A 72 -4.47 -9.05 4.32
C TYR A 72 -4.38 -10.46 3.75
N LEU A 73 -3.66 -10.61 2.64
CA LEU A 73 -3.50 -11.87 1.92
C LEU A 73 -2.56 -12.83 2.64
N GLU A 74 -1.47 -12.29 3.21
CA GLU A 74 -0.47 -13.04 3.96
C GLU A 74 -0.25 -12.41 5.33
N PRO A 75 -1.12 -12.68 6.32
CA PRO A 75 -1.03 -12.06 7.65
C PRO A 75 0.31 -12.29 8.36
N GLU A 76 1.02 -13.37 8.04
CA GLU A 76 2.33 -13.72 8.58
C GLU A 76 3.41 -12.69 8.22
N MET A 77 3.24 -11.95 7.12
CA MET A 77 4.19 -10.91 6.70
C MET A 77 4.35 -9.79 7.74
N LYS A 78 3.38 -9.64 8.65
CA LYS A 78 3.46 -8.69 9.78
C LYS A 78 4.72 -8.89 10.61
N THR A 79 5.23 -10.12 10.68
CA THR A 79 6.45 -10.45 11.44
C THR A 79 7.71 -9.82 10.85
N ALA A 80 7.70 -9.47 9.56
CA ALA A 80 8.79 -8.78 8.88
C ALA A 80 8.74 -7.25 9.05
N PHE A 81 7.65 -6.70 9.61
CA PHE A 81 7.45 -5.26 9.72
C PHE A 81 7.88 -4.72 11.07
N ASP A 82 8.42 -3.50 11.06
CA ASP A 82 8.80 -2.83 12.30
C ASP A 82 7.58 -2.62 13.21
N PRO A 83 7.68 -2.91 14.52
CA PRO A 83 6.60 -2.67 15.47
C PRO A 83 6.06 -1.22 15.48
N LYS A 84 6.89 -0.22 15.16
CA LYS A 84 6.49 1.19 15.02
C LYS A 84 5.49 1.37 13.87
N LEU A 85 5.69 0.73 12.72
CA LEU A 85 4.71 0.73 11.63
C LEU A 85 3.42 0.04 12.07
N LEU A 86 3.52 -1.16 12.68
CA LEU A 86 2.37 -1.96 13.10
C LEU A 86 1.46 -1.24 14.13
N LYS A 87 1.99 -0.34 14.96
CA LYS A 87 1.16 0.49 15.88
C LYS A 87 0.11 1.33 15.15
N HIS A 88 0.35 1.65 13.88
CA HIS A 88 -0.57 2.42 13.05
C HIS A 88 -1.64 1.55 12.38
N LEU A 89 -1.48 0.21 12.37
CA LEU A 89 -2.45 -0.71 11.80
C LEU A 89 -3.79 -0.65 12.56
N LYS A 90 -4.87 -0.55 11.81
CA LYS A 90 -6.26 -0.58 12.26
C LYS A 90 -7.03 -1.57 11.40
N GLY A 91 -7.69 -2.52 12.07
CA GLY A 91 -8.32 -3.64 11.40
C GLY A 91 -7.29 -4.58 10.77
N LYS A 92 -7.56 -5.04 9.54
CA LYS A 92 -6.77 -6.10 8.89
C LYS A 92 -5.63 -5.57 8.02
N SER A 93 -5.79 -4.39 7.41
CA SER A 93 -4.88 -3.90 6.36
C SER A 93 -4.75 -2.39 6.22
N CYS A 94 -5.41 -1.58 7.06
CA CYS A 94 -5.36 -0.12 6.94
C CYS A 94 -4.47 0.48 8.02
N PHE A 95 -3.49 1.29 7.65
CA PHE A 95 -2.66 2.05 8.58
C PHE A 95 -3.17 3.49 8.66
N HIS A 96 -3.45 3.97 9.88
CA HIS A 96 -3.88 5.34 10.11
C HIS A 96 -2.66 6.24 10.37
N ILE A 97 -2.26 7.00 9.37
CA ILE A 97 -1.10 7.90 9.45
C ILE A 97 -1.58 9.31 9.80
N LYS A 98 -1.28 9.76 11.03
CA LYS A 98 -1.59 11.12 11.49
C LYS A 98 -0.38 12.04 11.52
N LYS A 99 0.81 11.45 11.55
CA LYS A 99 2.12 12.11 11.54
C LYS A 99 3.04 11.24 10.72
N LEU A 100 3.90 11.84 9.92
CA LEU A 100 4.88 11.13 9.10
C LEU A 100 6.27 11.73 9.30
N ASP A 101 7.17 10.95 9.85
CA ASP A 101 8.61 11.25 9.86
C ASP A 101 9.34 10.38 8.83
N PHE A 102 10.65 10.61 8.71
CA PHE A 102 11.50 9.88 7.78
C PHE A 102 11.53 8.38 8.08
N GLU A 103 11.53 8.01 9.36
CA GLU A 103 11.60 6.62 9.80
C GLU A 103 10.33 5.86 9.40
N LEU A 104 9.14 6.42 9.68
CA LEU A 104 7.87 5.81 9.30
C LEU A 104 7.68 5.74 7.78
N LEU A 105 8.16 6.73 7.02
CA LEU A 105 8.15 6.67 5.56
C LEU A 105 9.01 5.51 5.04
N SER A 106 10.24 5.36 5.55
CA SER A 106 11.13 4.26 5.16
C SER A 106 10.55 2.88 5.49
N MET A 107 9.79 2.77 6.58
CA MET A 107 9.04 1.55 6.91
C MET A 107 7.90 1.28 5.93
N ILE A 108 7.18 2.31 5.46
CA ILE A 108 6.14 2.17 4.43
C ILE A 108 6.77 1.72 3.11
N GLU A 109 7.89 2.32 2.69
CA GLU A 109 8.63 1.94 1.49
C GLU A 109 9.13 0.49 1.56
N SER A 110 9.67 0.09 2.72
CA SER A 110 10.11 -1.29 2.95
C SER A 110 8.93 -2.27 2.89
N ALA A 111 7.78 -1.92 3.49
CA ALA A 111 6.58 -2.73 3.41
C ALA A 111 6.08 -2.88 1.97
N MET A 112 6.08 -1.80 1.18
CA MET A 112 5.76 -1.83 -0.25
C MET A 112 6.70 -2.78 -1.02
N GLY A 113 8.01 -2.77 -0.70
CA GLY A 113 8.99 -3.68 -1.27
C GLY A 113 8.68 -5.16 -0.98
N GLU A 114 8.39 -5.50 0.26
CA GLU A 114 8.00 -6.87 0.64
C GLU A 114 6.67 -7.29 0.01
N GLY A 115 5.69 -6.37 -0.07
CA GLY A 115 4.44 -6.63 -0.77
C GLY A 115 4.62 -6.90 -2.25
N PHE A 116 5.51 -6.16 -2.90
CA PHE A 116 5.83 -6.37 -4.31
C PHE A 116 6.47 -7.74 -4.55
N LYS A 117 7.42 -8.15 -3.70
CA LYS A 117 8.02 -9.49 -3.77
C LYS A 117 6.95 -10.58 -3.66
N LEU A 118 6.03 -10.46 -2.71
CA LEU A 118 4.90 -11.39 -2.58
C LEU A 118 4.05 -11.44 -3.86
N TYR A 119 3.71 -10.29 -4.44
CA TYR A 119 2.92 -10.23 -5.67
C TYR A 119 3.65 -10.88 -6.85
N LYS A 120 4.97 -10.69 -6.92
CA LYS A 120 5.81 -11.30 -7.96
C LYS A 120 5.90 -12.82 -7.79
N GLU A 121 6.12 -13.30 -6.57
CA GLU A 121 6.16 -14.75 -6.25
C GLU A 121 4.84 -15.45 -6.57
N LYS A 122 3.71 -14.78 -6.34
CA LYS A 122 2.38 -15.29 -6.69
C LYS A 122 2.05 -15.16 -8.18
N GLY A 123 2.94 -14.55 -8.98
CA GLY A 123 2.71 -14.28 -10.40
C GLY A 123 1.57 -13.30 -10.64
N TRP A 124 1.27 -12.43 -9.66
CA TRP A 124 0.23 -11.41 -9.76
C TRP A 124 0.73 -10.11 -10.36
N VAL A 125 2.03 -9.92 -10.48
CA VAL A 125 2.66 -8.83 -11.24
C VAL A 125 3.85 -9.41 -12.03
N ASP A 126 4.41 -8.64 -12.95
CA ASP A 126 5.54 -9.07 -13.81
C ASP A 126 6.92 -8.85 -13.16
#